data_AF-A0A9Q8UUF8-F1
#
_entry.id   AF-A0A9Q8UUF8-F1
#
_cell.length_a   1.000
_cell.length_b   1.000
_cell.length_c   1.000
_cell.angle_alpha   90.00
_cell.angle_beta   90.00
_cell.angle_gamma   90.00
#
_symmetry.space_group_name_H-M   'P 1'
#
loop_
_entity.id
_entity.type
_entity.pdbx_description
1 polymer ?
#
loop_
_entity_poly.entity_id
_entity_poly.type
_entity_poly.pdbx_seq_one_letter_code
_entity_poly.pdbx_strand_id
1 'polypeptide(L)'
;MPTPLDRALNSKNLFLGFTGLVAAATAWSIWGGDMFPKEEDPKGEPEAWTETEMKRWLNARNLMAGSTATREELLARVRANMRAPRV
;
A
#
# COMPACT_ATOMS: atom_id res chain seq x y z
N MET A 1 33.26 29.64 22.80
CA MET A 1 31.83 30.04 22.87
C MET A 1 31.04 29.00 22.08
N PRO A 2 30.06 28.30 22.67
CA PRO A 2 29.25 27.34 21.93
C PRO A 2 28.40 28.07 20.90
N THR A 3 28.43 27.59 19.66
CA THR A 3 27.69 28.18 18.55
C THR A 3 26.20 27.84 18.64
N PRO A 4 25.32 28.58 17.95
CA PRO A 4 23.90 28.21 17.86
C PRO A 4 23.69 26.77 17.33
N LEU A 5 24.59 26.30 16.45
CA LEU A 5 24.59 24.94 15.91
C LEU A 5 24.91 23.90 17.00
N ASP A 6 25.90 24.16 17.86
CA ASP A 6 26.24 23.27 18.99
C ASP A 6 25.09 23.15 19.99
N ARG A 7 24.35 24.25 20.20
CA ARG A 7 23.20 24.28 21.09
C ARG A 7 22.02 23.48 20.52
N ALA A 8 21.83 23.50 19.21
CA ALA A 8 20.84 22.67 18.53
C ALA A 8 21.20 21.18 18.61
N LEU A 9 22.47 20.84 18.35
CA LEU A 9 22.97 19.46 18.38
C LEU A 9 22.94 18.83 19.78
N ASN A 10 23.08 19.62 20.84
CA ASN A 10 23.04 19.13 22.23
C ASN A 10 21.71 19.43 22.95
N SER A 11 20.63 19.71 22.20
CA SER A 11 19.34 20.04 22.81
C SER A 11 18.53 18.80 23.17
N LYS A 12 18.44 18.52 24.47
CA LYS A 12 17.62 17.42 25.02
C LYS A 12 16.15 17.53 24.61
N ASN A 13 15.62 18.74 24.50
CA ASN A 13 14.22 18.97 24.11
C ASN A 13 13.96 18.62 22.64
N LEU A 14 14.90 18.93 21.73
CA LEU A 14 14.77 18.56 20.31
C LEU A 14 14.87 17.06 20.14
N PHE A 15 15.79 16.42 20.87
CA PHE A 15 15.91 14.96 20.87
C PHE A 15 14.62 14.29 21.37
N LEU A 16 14.06 14.73 22.50
CA LEU A 16 12.81 14.18 23.03
C LEU A 16 11.61 14.44 22.10
N GLY A 17 11.54 15.62 21.48
CA GLY A 17 10.49 15.93 20.49
C GLY A 17 10.58 15.06 19.25
N PHE A 18 11.78 14.91 18.68
CA PHE A 18 12.02 14.05 17.52
C PHE A 18 11.73 12.58 17.83
N THR A 19 12.25 12.06 18.94
CA THR A 19 12.01 10.66 19.34
C THR A 19 10.54 10.40 19.64
N GLY A 20 9.84 11.36 20.26
CA GLY A 20 8.39 11.29 20.47
C GLY A 20 7.62 11.19 19.15
N LEU A 21 7.98 12.01 18.15
CA LEU A 21 7.35 11.96 16.83
C LEU A 21 7.62 10.64 16.10
N VAL A 22 8.86 10.16 16.10
CA VAL A 22 9.22 8.88 15.48
C VAL A 22 8.49 7.73 16.17
N ALA A 23 8.46 7.71 17.51
CA ALA A 23 7.72 6.69 18.26
C ALA A 23 6.23 6.70 17.90
N ALA A 24 5.60 7.87 17.83
CA ALA A 24 4.20 8.00 17.41
C ALA A 24 3.96 7.48 15.99
N ALA A 25 4.83 7.83 15.02
CA ALA A 25 4.73 7.35 13.65
C ALA A 25 4.88 5.83 13.54
N THR A 26 5.82 5.25 14.29
CA THR A 26 6.00 3.78 14.33
C THR A 26 4.80 3.08 14.94
N ALA A 27 4.25 3.59 16.05
CA ALA A 27 3.00 3.10 16.62
C ALA A 27 1.85 3.17 15.59
N TRP A 28 1.74 4.28 14.85
CA TRP A 28 0.72 4.43 13.81
C TRP A 28 0.90 3.44 12.65
N SER A 29 2.13 3.04 12.31
CA SER A 29 2.33 2.00 11.27
C SER A 29 1.80 0.61 11.66
N ILE A 30 1.63 0.33 12.96
CA ILE A 30 1.11 -0.95 13.44
C ILE A 30 -0.42 -0.93 13.49
N TRP A 31 -1.02 0.20 13.90
CA TRP A 31 -2.46 0.28 14.18
C TRP A 31 -3.26 1.14 13.19
N GLY A 32 -2.62 2.05 12.46
CA GLY A 32 -3.22 3.14 11.69
C GLY A 32 -3.81 2.78 10.32
N GLY A 33 -4.02 1.51 10.03
CA GLY A 33 -4.56 1.04 8.74
C GLY A 33 -3.61 1.23 7.55
N ASP A 34 -4.15 1.19 6.34
CA ASP A 34 -3.38 1.37 5.11
C ASP A 34 -2.88 2.83 5.01
N MET A 35 -1.58 3.04 5.29
CA MET A 35 -0.91 4.36 5.23
C MET A 35 -0.94 4.99 3.83
N PHE A 36 -1.11 4.16 2.81
CA PHE A 36 -1.21 4.57 1.41
C PHE A 36 -2.60 4.24 0.89
N PRO A 37 -3.29 5.19 0.24
CA PRO A 37 -4.56 4.91 -0.43
C PRO A 37 -4.38 3.74 -1.40
N LYS A 38 -5.28 2.75 -1.33
CA LYS A 38 -5.34 1.71 -2.35
C LYS A 38 -5.70 2.35 -3.68
N GLU A 39 -4.87 2.12 -4.70
CA GLU A 39 -5.18 2.54 -6.05
C GLU A 39 -6.54 1.96 -6.49
N GLU A 40 -7.35 2.77 -7.19
CA GLU A 40 -8.68 2.37 -7.67
C GLU A 40 -8.60 1.12 -8.57
N ASP A 41 -9.70 0.37 -8.63
CA ASP A 41 -9.85 -0.73 -9.57
C ASP A 41 -9.68 -0.23 -11.01
N PRO A 42 -9.01 -1.02 -11.88
CA PRO A 42 -8.87 -0.67 -13.29
C PRO A 42 -10.24 -0.57 -13.97
N LYS A 43 -10.41 0.42 -14.86
CA LYS A 43 -11.65 0.69 -15.59
C LYS A 43 -11.57 0.13 -17.02
N GLY A 44 -12.71 -0.23 -17.60
CA GLY A 44 -12.80 -0.72 -18.99
C GLY A 44 -12.60 -2.23 -19.14
N GLU A 45 -12.16 -2.65 -20.34
CA GLU A 45 -12.01 -4.06 -20.72
C GLU A 45 -10.76 -4.70 -20.07
N PRO A 46 -10.86 -5.92 -19.53
CA PRO A 46 -9.75 -6.59 -18.85
C PRO A 46 -8.57 -6.95 -19.78
N GLU A 47 -8.76 -6.91 -21.10
CA GLU A 47 -7.69 -7.10 -22.08
C GLU A 47 -6.69 -5.96 -22.10
N ALA A 48 -7.12 -4.74 -21.77
CA ALA A 48 -6.27 -3.56 -21.74
C ALA A 48 -5.50 -3.41 -20.43
N TRP A 49 -5.87 -4.18 -19.40
CA TRP A 49 -5.24 -4.10 -18.09
C TRP A 49 -3.83 -4.71 -18.12
N THR A 50 -2.94 -4.09 -17.34
CA THR A 50 -1.63 -4.62 -17.00
C THR A 50 -1.75 -5.82 -16.07
N GLU A 51 -0.69 -6.63 -16.00
CA GLU A 51 -0.66 -7.78 -15.09
C GLU A 51 -0.86 -7.36 -13.62
N THR A 52 -0.25 -6.23 -13.23
CA THR A 52 -0.39 -5.65 -11.89
C THR A 52 -1.82 -5.25 -11.57
N GLU A 53 -2.53 -4.63 -12.52
CA GLU A 53 -3.94 -4.25 -12.38
C GLU A 53 -4.84 -5.48 -12.27
N MET A 54 -4.60 -6.53 -13.06
CA MET A 54 -5.34 -7.79 -12.93
C MET A 54 -5.11 -8.45 -11.56
N LYS A 55 -3.86 -8.50 -11.09
CA LYS A 55 -3.53 -9.02 -9.76
C LYS A 55 -4.22 -8.20 -8.67
N ARG A 56 -4.20 -6.87 -8.78
CA ARG A 56 -4.88 -5.95 -7.85
C ARG A 56 -6.38 -6.19 -7.80
N TRP A 57 -7.03 -6.24 -8.96
CA TRP A 57 -8.48 -6.45 -9.06
C TRP A 57 -8.92 -7.78 -8.44
N LEU A 58 -8.14 -8.85 -8.66
CA LEU A 58 -8.36 -10.16 -8.07
C LEU A 58 -8.14 -10.15 -6.55
N ASN A 59 -7.05 -9.54 -6.08
CA ASN A 59 -6.73 -9.46 -4.65
C ASN A 59 -7.76 -8.61 -3.87
N ALA A 60 -8.23 -7.51 -4.45
CA ALA A 60 -9.29 -6.68 -3.88
C ALA A 60 -10.60 -7.46 -3.64
N ARG A 61 -10.81 -8.56 -4.37
CA ARG A 61 -11.98 -9.46 -4.27
C ARG A 61 -11.68 -10.77 -3.56
N ASN A 62 -10.52 -10.90 -2.91
CA ASN A 62 -10.06 -12.12 -2.25
C ASN A 62 -9.95 -13.34 -3.20
N LEU A 63 -9.74 -13.11 -4.50
CA LEU A 63 -9.63 -14.16 -5.52
C LEU A 63 -8.19 -14.68 -5.70
N MET A 64 -7.30 -14.35 -4.76
CA MET A 64 -5.87 -14.68 -4.70
C MET A 64 -5.21 -14.81 -6.08
N ALA A 65 -4.67 -13.71 -6.57
CA ALA A 65 -3.85 -13.77 -7.78
C ALA A 65 -2.62 -14.62 -7.49
N GLY A 66 -2.51 -15.79 -8.12
CA GLY A 66 -1.35 -16.68 -7.96
C GLY A 66 -0.08 -15.89 -8.27
N SER A 67 0.91 -15.94 -7.38
CA SER A 67 2.14 -15.15 -7.52
C SER A 67 2.89 -15.46 -8.83
N THR A 68 2.73 -16.69 -9.35
CA THR A 68 3.35 -17.21 -10.57
C THR A 68 2.38 -17.33 -11.76
N ALA A 69 1.14 -16.83 -11.65
CA ALA A 69 0.15 -16.96 -12.71
C ALA A 69 0.55 -16.11 -13.94
N THR A 70 0.36 -16.66 -15.14
CA THR A 70 0.63 -15.93 -16.39
C THR A 70 -0.43 -14.87 -16.63
N ARG A 71 -0.14 -13.88 -17.50
CA ARG A 71 -1.10 -12.84 -17.88
C ARG A 71 -2.42 -13.41 -18.38
N GLU A 72 -2.35 -14.46 -19.20
CA GLU A 72 -3.52 -15.13 -19.79
C GLU A 72 -4.36 -15.83 -18.73
N GLU A 73 -3.72 -16.48 -17.76
CA GLU A 73 -4.39 -17.12 -16.64
C GLU A 73 -5.09 -16.09 -15.74
N LEU A 74 -4.42 -14.98 -15.44
CA LEU A 74 -5.01 -13.87 -14.68
C LEU A 74 -6.22 -13.29 -15.42
N LEU A 75 -6.11 -13.08 -16.72
CA LEU A 75 -7.19 -12.56 -17.56
C LEU A 75 -8.38 -13.52 -17.62
N ALA A 76 -8.14 -14.83 -17.73
CA ALA A 76 -9.19 -15.84 -17.68
C ALA A 76 -9.94 -15.83 -16.33
N ARG A 77 -9.21 -15.71 -15.21
CA ARG A 77 -9.79 -15.60 -13.86
C ARG A 77 -10.59 -14.31 -13.68
N VAL A 78 -10.07 -13.18 -14.17
CA VAL A 78 -10.79 -11.89 -14.14
C VAL A 78 -12.11 -12.02 -14.90
N ARG A 79 -12.09 -12.56 -16.13
CA ARG A 79 -13.29 -12.77 -16.94
C ARG A 79 -14.31 -13.69 -16.28
N ALA A 80 -13.85 -14.78 -15.68
CA ALA A 80 -14.71 -15.73 -14.99
C ALA A 80 -15.45 -15.07 -13.81
N ASN A 81 -14.75 -14.22 -13.05
CA ASN A 81 -15.33 -13.57 -11.86
C ASN A 81 -16.07 -12.26 -12.18
N MET A 82 -15.79 -11.60 -13.31
CA MET A 82 -16.55 -10.42 -13.76
C MET A 82 -17.99 -10.79 -14.19
N ARG A 83 -18.20 -12.01 -14.68
CA ARG A 83 -19.49 -12.50 -15.18
C ARG A 83 -20.29 -13.29 -14.13
N ALA A 84 -19.70 -13.60 -12.98
CA ALA A 84 -20.38 -14.36 -11.95
C ALA A 84 -21.54 -13.52 -11.37
N PRO A 85 -22.79 -14.01 -11.43
CA PRO A 85 -23.90 -13.35 -10.76
C PRO A 85 -23.62 -13.32 -9.26
N ARG A 86 -23.79 -12.15 -8.62
CA ARG A 86 -23.79 -12.07 -7.16
C ARG A 86 -25.01 -12.85 -6.68
N VAL A 87 -24.78 -14.01 -6.07
CA VAL A 87 -25.79 -14.76 -5.31
C VAL A 87 -25.98 -14.14 -3.93
#